data_AF-X1ATP6-F1
#
_entry.id   AF-X1ATP6-F1
#
_cell.length_a   1.000
_cell.length_b   1.000
_cell.length_c   1.000
_cell.angle_alpha   90.00
_cell.angle_beta   90.00
_cell.angle_gamma   90.00
#
_symmetry.space_group_name_H-M   'P 1'
#
loop_
_entity.id
_entity.type
_entity.pdbx_description
1 polymer ?
#
loop_
_entity_poly.entity_id
_entity_poly.type
_entity_poly.pdbx_seq_one_letter_code
_entity_poly.pdbx_strand_id
1 'polypeptide(L)' 'MAEDGMVLLKNEGDILPLNLNEIHSIAIVGPNKDKKFGKLLYGGSSAVKPPYEITLLKGLKDKCKNKVRIV' A
#
# COMPACT_ATOMS: atom_id res chain seq x y z
N MET A 1 0.79 -11.19 11.38
CA MET A 1 1.46 -10.64 10.18
C MET A 1 0.51 -9.67 9.51
N ALA A 2 0.97 -8.72 8.69
CA ALA A 2 0.10 -7.69 8.13
C ALA A 2 -0.81 -8.24 7.00
N GLU A 3 -0.29 -9.11 6.16
CA GLU A 3 -1.00 -9.72 5.03
C GLU A 3 -2.21 -10.56 5.46
N ASP A 4 -2.07 -11.40 6.49
CA ASP A 4 -3.16 -12.22 7.03
C ASP A 4 -4.28 -11.41 7.72
N GLY A 5 -3.97 -10.16 8.11
CA GLY A 5 -4.93 -9.27 8.76
C GLY A 5 -5.79 -8.46 7.79
N MET A 6 -5.50 -8.51 6.48
CA MET A 6 -6.26 -7.77 5.48
C MET A 6 -7.51 -8.54 5.06
N VAL A 7 -8.64 -7.83 4.91
CA VAL A 7 -9.92 -8.40 4.46
C VAL A 7 -10.34 -7.78 3.14
N LEU A 8 -10.53 -8.60 2.11
CA LEU A 8 -11.06 -8.18 0.82
C LEU A 8 -12.59 -8.06 0.90
N LEU A 9 -13.09 -6.83 1.09
CA LEU A 9 -14.52 -6.58 1.28
C LEU A 9 -15.34 -6.63 -0.02
N LYS A 10 -14.75 -6.20 -1.14
CA LYS A 10 -15.42 -6.10 -2.44
C LYS A 10 -14.42 -6.31 -3.58
N ASN A 11 -14.78 -7.13 -4.56
CA ASN A 11 -14.03 -7.37 -5.79
C ASN A 11 -15.00 -7.69 -6.94
N GLU A 12 -15.55 -6.66 -7.59
CA GLU A 12 -16.44 -6.83 -8.74
C GLU A 12 -15.62 -6.86 -10.03
N GLY A 13 -15.96 -7.76 -10.96
CA GLY A 13 -15.29 -7.85 -12.25
C GLY A 13 -13.83 -8.31 -12.17
N ASP A 14 -13.48 -9.06 -11.12
CA ASP A 14 -12.15 -9.67 -10.93
C ASP A 14 -10.98 -8.68 -11.09
N ILE A 15 -11.19 -7.43 -10.63
CA ILE A 15 -10.19 -6.35 -10.72
C ILE A 15 -8.90 -6.73 -9.98
N LEU A 16 -9.04 -7.46 -8.86
CA LEU A 16 -7.93 -8.02 -8.12
C LEU A 16 -7.86 -9.55 -8.31
N PRO A 17 -6.64 -10.13 -8.43
CA PRO A 17 -5.34 -9.46 -8.37
C PRO A 17 -5.00 -8.67 -9.65
N LEU A 18 -4.26 -7.57 -9.51
CA LEU A 18 -3.81 -6.77 -10.66
C LEU A 18 -2.89 -7.60 -11.57
N ASN A 19 -3.23 -7.66 -12.86
CA ASN A 19 -2.37 -8.28 -13.87
C ASN A 19 -1.30 -7.29 -14.37
N LEU A 20 -0.10 -7.39 -13.81
CA LEU A 20 1.03 -6.50 -14.15
C LEU A 20 1.57 -6.70 -15.57
N ASN A 21 1.14 -7.74 -16.30
CA ASN A 21 1.50 -7.93 -17.70
C ASN A 21 0.58 -7.14 -18.64
N GLU A 22 -0.64 -6.84 -18.21
CA GLU A 22 -1.65 -6.11 -18.99
C GLU A 22 -1.70 -4.62 -18.64
N ILE A 23 -1.38 -4.28 -17.39
CA ILE A 23 -1.45 -2.89 -16.90
C ILE A 23 -0.12 -2.18 -17.15
N HIS A 24 -0.15 -1.06 -17.87
CA HIS A 24 1.05 -0.26 -18.14
C HIS A 24 1.26 0.90 -17.16
N SER A 25 0.20 1.38 -16.51
CA SER A 25 0.30 2.45 -15.51
C SER A 25 -0.76 2.36 -14.41
N ILE A 26 -0.38 2.78 -13.21
CA ILE A 26 -1.26 2.89 -12.04
C ILE A 26 -1.12 4.30 -11.46
N ALA A 27 -2.25 5.01 -11.32
CA ALA A 27 -2.30 6.29 -10.62
C ALA A 27 -2.69 6.09 -9.15
N ILE A 28 -1.96 6.70 -8.23
CA ILE A 28 -2.24 6.55 -6.78
C ILE A 28 -2.82 7.85 -6.21
N VAL A 29 -4.09 7.78 -5.83
CA VAL A 29 -4.87 8.93 -5.33
C VAL A 29 -5.26 8.71 -3.87
N GLY A 30 -5.19 9.79 -3.08
CA GLY A 30 -5.65 9.80 -1.69
C GLY A 30 -4.57 10.22 -0.68
N PRO A 31 -4.98 10.72 0.51
CA PRO A 31 -4.07 11.33 1.49
C PRO A 31 -3.16 10.31 2.19
N ASN A 32 -3.48 9.02 2.14
CA ASN A 32 -2.72 7.98 2.83
C ASN A 32 -1.59 7.38 1.99
N LYS A 33 -1.47 7.73 0.70
CA LYS A 33 -0.55 7.05 -0.23
C LYS A 33 0.91 7.04 0.21
N ASP A 34 1.38 8.14 0.80
CA ASP A 34 2.75 8.27 1.31
C ASP A 34 2.78 8.56 2.82
N LYS A 35 1.68 8.25 3.52
CA LYS A 35 1.55 8.53 4.95
C LYS A 35 2.23 7.42 5.75
N LYS A 36 3.00 7.84 6.75
CA LYS A 36 3.50 6.99 7.83
C LYS A 36 2.57 7.06 9.04
N PHE A 37 2.15 5.93 9.57
CA PHE A 37 1.26 5.76 10.72
C PHE A 37 2.02 5.47 12.02
N GLY A 38 3.23 4.92 11.96
CA GLY A 38 4.09 4.63 13.12
C GLY A 38 4.70 5.90 13.72
N LYS A 39 3.87 6.71 14.39
CA LYS A 39 4.26 7.99 15.00
C LYS A 39 3.89 8.02 16.48
N LEU A 40 4.65 8.78 17.25
CA LEU A 40 4.30 9.06 18.63
C LEU A 40 2.91 9.73 18.68
N LEU A 41 2.08 9.34 19.65
CA LEU A 41 0.72 9.85 19.86
C LEU A 41 -0.35 9.39 18.84
N TYR A 42 -0.04 8.57 17.84
CA TYR A 42 -1.03 8.08 16.86
C TYR A 42 -1.84 6.86 17.32
N GLY A 43 -1.46 6.25 18.45
CA GLY A 43 -2.10 5.05 19.02
C GLY A 43 -2.17 5.05 20.55
N GLY A 44 -2.06 6.22 21.19
CA GLY A 44 -2.08 6.35 22.65
C GLY A 44 -0.91 5.63 23.34
N SER A 45 -1.20 4.89 24.41
CA SER A 45 -0.21 4.12 25.18
C SER A 45 0.45 2.99 24.37
N SER A 46 -0.20 2.52 23.30
CA SER A 46 0.33 1.48 22.41
C SER A 46 1.08 2.03 21.20
N ALA A 47 1.30 3.35 21.13
CA ALA A 47 2.00 3.96 20.01
C ALA A 47 3.49 3.56 19.99
N VAL A 48 3.95 3.06 18.85
CA VAL A 48 5.35 2.71 18.62
C VAL A 48 5.88 3.52 17.43
N LYS A 49 7.08 4.09 17.56
CA LYS A 49 7.83 4.66 16.45
C LYS A 49 8.78 3.58 15.91
N PRO A 50 8.45 2.90 14.80
CA PRO A 50 9.29 1.84 14.28
C PRO A 50 10.56 2.42 13.65
N PRO A 51 11.64 1.62 13.55
CA PRO A 51 12.86 2.04 12.86
C PRO A 51 12.62 2.32 11.37
N TYR A 52 11.63 1.64 10.76
CA TYR A 52 11.18 1.91 9.40
C TYR A 52 9.69 1.60 9.22
N GLU A 53 9.08 2.20 8.21
CA GLU A 53 7.72 1.92 7.76
C GLU A 53 7.71 1.99 6.23
N ILE A 54 7.09 1.01 5.59
CA ILE A 54 6.90 0.99 4.14
C ILE A 54 5.56 1.66 3.84
N THR A 55 5.58 2.82 3.19
CA THR A 55 4.35 3.49 2.73
C THR A 55 3.74 2.72 1.58
N LEU A 56 2.43 2.89 1.35
CA LEU A 56 1.73 2.26 0.24
C LEU A 56 2.39 2.59 -1.12
N LEU A 57 2.76 3.87 -1.32
CA LEU A 57 3.48 4.32 -2.51
C LEU A 57 4.83 3.62 -2.67
N LYS A 58 5.61 3.47 -1.58
CA LYS A 58 6.89 2.76 -1.62
C LYS A 58 6.68 1.28 -1.95
N GLY A 59 5.77 0.61 -1.26
CA GLY A 59 5.48 -0.81 -1.49
C GLY A 59 5.02 -1.11 -2.91
N LEU A 60 4.17 -0.25 -3.49
CA LEU A 60 3.73 -0.38 -4.89
C LEU A 60 4.88 -0.13 -5.87
N LYS A 61 5.72 0.89 -5.65
CA LYS A 61 6.90 1.15 -6.48
C LYS A 61 7.89 -0.02 -6.45
N ASP A 62 8.10 -0.62 -5.28
CA ASP A 62 8.99 -1.77 -5.11
C ASP A 62 8.42 -3.01 -5.81
N LYS A 63 7.11 -3.28 -5.67
CA LYS A 63 6.42 -4.42 -6.30
C LYS A 63 6.33 -4.31 -7.82
N CYS A 64 6.08 -3.11 -8.34
CA CYS A 64 5.84 -2.85 -9.76
C CYS A 64 7.10 -2.42 -10.53
N LYS A 65 8.26 -2.42 -9.87
CA LYS A 65 9.54 -1.93 -10.41
C LYS A 65 9.80 -2.49 -11.81
N ASN A 66 10.04 -1.59 -12.76
CA ASN A 66 10.33 -1.88 -14.17
C ASN A 66 9.23 -2.62 -14.95
N LYS A 67 8.03 -2.81 -14.38
CA LYS A 67 6.89 -3.48 -15.04
C LYS A 67 5.76 -2.51 -15.36
N VAL A 68 5.41 -1.66 -14.39
CA VAL A 68 4.27 -0.75 -14.48
C VAL A 68 4.70 0.64 -14.06
N ARG A 69 4.29 1.67 -14.79
CA ARG A 69 4.57 3.07 -14.47
C ARG A 69 3.63 3.55 -13.36
N ILE A 70 4.19 3.96 -12.23
CA ILE A 70 3.42 4.58 -11.14
C ILE A 70 3.35 6.10 -11.37
N VAL A 71 2.13 6.65 -11.38
CA VAL A 71 1.82 8.06 -11.63
C VAL A 71 1.23 8.73 -10.39
#